data_AF-A0A1S1X596-F1
#
_entry.id   AF-A0A1S1X596-F1
#
_cell.length_a   1.000
_cell.length_b   1.000
_cell.length_c   1.000
_cell.angle_alpha   90.00
_cell.angle_beta   90.00
_cell.angle_gamma   90.00
#
_symmetry.space_group_name_H-M   'P 1'
#
loop_
_entity.id
_entity.type
_entity.pdbx_description
1 polymer ?
#
loop_
_entity_poly.entity_id
_entity_poly.type
_entity_poly.pdbx_seq_one_letter_code
_entity_poly.pdbx_strand_id
1 'polypeptide(L)'
;MINLLPCLIRAAMLPLLLSLAACGNLDSGKFVALRDAARQIDGSAASSFAALEQSARDSAVLSAPDRKVGLEGFPLVNAEGQPYDLSGQLGKVEASLDLLASYAAALAQLAGAGGAADIDKSSQDLSASLRRLQGSGLSVSTANGLASAVDAFGHARLTAQRKSSLRAVMDQAQPGLEVLALEMQRVQQDLQLYLTDISLRYLRAVDKDGFRPAYGSWARYQGDLQVAAQLADFDRQRRALDAIGKEMRAFPDLHRQLRQSLDDSGKRIDRLREFVDEAKRLRSLYRALPSQ
;
A
#
# COMPACT_ATOMS: atom_id res chain seq x y z
N MET A 1 2.99 6.56 -45.82
CA MET A 1 3.59 7.80 -45.29
C MET A 1 2.52 8.59 -44.57
N ILE A 2 2.53 8.59 -43.24
CA ILE A 2 2.09 9.66 -42.33
C ILE A 2 2.77 9.36 -40.98
N ASN A 3 3.21 10.44 -40.35
CA ASN A 3 4.35 10.53 -39.43
C ASN A 3 4.31 9.67 -38.16
N LEU A 4 5.45 9.02 -37.90
CA LEU A 4 5.89 8.49 -36.61
C LEU A 4 6.53 9.64 -35.79
N LEU A 5 6.22 9.68 -34.48
CA LEU A 5 6.89 10.40 -33.39
C LEU A 5 6.70 11.95 -33.29
N PRO A 6 6.57 12.49 -32.06
CA PRO A 6 7.54 12.27 -30.99
C PRO A 6 6.96 11.65 -29.70
N CYS A 7 7.32 10.37 -29.48
CA CYS A 7 7.75 9.91 -28.16
C CYS A 7 9.09 10.61 -27.85
N LEU A 8 9.08 11.67 -27.07
CA LEU A 8 10.21 12.20 -26.29
C LEU A 8 9.66 13.38 -25.49
N ILE A 9 10.13 13.56 -24.25
CA ILE A 9 9.66 14.52 -23.22
C ILE A 9 8.61 13.93 -22.26
N ARG A 10 9.06 13.05 -21.35
CA ARG A 10 8.64 13.04 -19.92
C ARG A 10 9.54 12.20 -19.01
N ALA A 11 10.83 12.11 -19.34
CA ALA A 11 11.85 11.41 -18.55
C ALA A 11 13.03 12.34 -18.26
N ALA A 12 12.78 13.50 -17.67
CA ALA A 12 13.84 14.40 -17.16
C ALA A 12 13.26 15.53 -16.28
N MET A 13 12.61 15.21 -15.16
CA MET A 13 12.25 16.24 -14.16
C MET A 13 12.37 15.77 -12.70
N LEU A 14 13.19 14.75 -12.42
CA LEU A 14 13.54 14.38 -11.05
C LEU A 14 14.92 14.84 -10.52
N PRO A 15 15.88 15.40 -11.29
CA PRO A 15 17.10 15.89 -10.66
C PRO A 15 17.05 17.36 -10.22
N LEU A 16 15.99 18.13 -10.57
CA LEU A 16 15.97 19.59 -10.34
C LEU A 16 15.30 20.08 -9.05
N LEU A 17 14.67 19.20 -8.26
CA LEU A 17 14.01 19.59 -7.00
C LEU A 17 14.93 19.55 -5.76
N LEU A 18 16.22 19.22 -5.94
CA LEU A 18 17.20 19.08 -4.85
C LEU A 18 18.20 20.24 -4.75
N SER A 19 18.02 21.33 -5.50
CA SER A 19 19.02 22.40 -5.57
C SER A 19 18.43 23.81 -5.54
N LEU A 20 17.69 24.13 -4.47
CA LEU A 20 17.46 25.52 -4.04
C LEU A 20 17.69 25.64 -2.54
N ALA A 21 18.97 25.76 -2.18
CA ALA A 21 19.43 26.19 -0.87
C ALA A 21 19.31 27.72 -0.78
N ALA A 22 18.51 28.20 0.18
CA ALA A 22 18.68 29.52 0.77
C ALA A 22 18.41 29.38 2.29
N CYS A 23 19.48 29.61 3.05
CA CYS A 23 19.61 29.90 4.48
C CYS A 23 18.68 29.17 5.49
N GLY A 24 19.22 28.15 6.17
CA GLY A 24 18.69 27.61 7.43
C GLY A 24 17.82 26.34 7.34
N ASN A 25 17.51 25.87 6.13
CA ASN A 25 16.47 24.87 5.94
C ASN A 25 16.92 23.42 6.15
N LEU A 26 16.19 22.70 7.01
CA LEU A 26 16.02 21.25 6.94
C LEU A 26 15.78 20.86 5.47
N ASP A 27 16.39 19.76 5.00
CA ASP A 27 16.19 19.24 3.64
C ASP A 27 14.78 18.64 3.50
N SER A 28 13.77 19.52 3.49
CA SER A 28 12.34 19.20 3.49
C SER A 28 11.90 18.46 2.23
N GLY A 29 12.68 18.57 1.14
CA GLY A 29 12.45 17.86 -0.11
C GLY A 29 12.43 16.34 0.08
N LYS A 30 13.26 15.79 0.97
CA LYS A 30 13.28 14.35 1.29
C LYS A 30 11.98 13.89 1.97
N PHE A 31 11.43 14.70 2.87
CA PHE A 31 10.18 14.40 3.57
C PHE A 31 8.97 14.56 2.65
N VAL A 32 8.99 15.55 1.76
CA VAL A 32 7.96 15.71 0.71
C VAL A 32 7.97 14.52 -0.25
N ALA A 33 9.15 14.06 -0.68
CA ALA A 33 9.27 12.89 -1.54
C ALA A 33 8.74 11.62 -0.85
N LEU A 34 9.04 11.43 0.43
CA LEU A 34 8.50 10.32 1.22
C LEU A 34 6.97 10.38 1.30
N ARG A 35 6.41 11.56 1.63
CA ARG A 35 4.95 11.78 1.68
C ARG A 35 4.28 11.43 0.36
N ASP A 36 4.81 11.95 -0.74
CA ASP A 36 4.20 11.78 -2.06
C ASP A 36 4.26 10.31 -2.49
N ALA A 37 5.38 9.62 -2.22
CA ALA A 37 5.50 8.20 -2.46
C ALA A 37 4.54 7.37 -1.59
N ALA A 38 4.44 7.66 -0.28
CA ALA A 38 3.55 6.94 0.63
C ALA A 38 2.08 7.10 0.23
N ARG A 39 1.64 8.32 -0.10
CA ARG A 39 0.30 8.58 -0.62
C ARG A 39 0.01 7.87 -1.94
N GLN A 40 1.02 7.75 -2.80
CA GLN A 40 0.86 7.06 -4.07
C GLN A 40 0.71 5.55 -3.89
N ILE A 41 1.43 4.95 -2.94
CA ILE A 41 1.27 3.53 -2.58
C ILE A 41 -0.13 3.30 -2.01
N ASP A 42 -0.53 4.10 -1.02
CA ASP A 42 -1.85 4.04 -0.37
C ASP A 42 -3.00 4.19 -1.38
N GLY A 43 -2.99 5.27 -2.17
CA GLY A 43 -4.02 5.54 -3.17
C GLY A 43 -4.08 4.53 -4.33
N SER A 44 -3.04 3.72 -4.53
CA SER A 44 -3.06 2.65 -5.54
C SER A 44 -3.50 1.28 -4.96
N ALA A 45 -3.55 1.14 -3.64
CA ALA A 45 -3.90 -0.11 -2.97
C ALA A 45 -5.43 -0.35 -2.89
N ALA A 46 -6.23 0.70 -2.64
CA ALA A 46 -7.67 0.59 -2.38
C ALA A 46 -8.47 -0.09 -3.51
N SER A 47 -8.26 0.33 -4.77
CA SER A 47 -8.92 -0.30 -5.94
C SER A 47 -8.58 -1.78 -6.10
N SER A 48 -7.40 -2.16 -5.61
CA SER A 48 -6.82 -3.49 -5.77
C SER A 48 -7.32 -4.44 -4.70
N PHE A 49 -7.52 -3.93 -3.50
CA PHE A 49 -8.20 -4.66 -2.43
C PHE A 49 -9.65 -4.95 -2.82
N ALA A 50 -10.36 -3.97 -3.40
CA ALA A 50 -11.70 -4.19 -3.93
C ALA A 50 -11.73 -5.27 -5.04
N ALA A 51 -10.77 -5.25 -5.98
CA ALA A 51 -10.67 -6.27 -7.03
C ALA A 51 -10.35 -7.68 -6.47
N LEU A 52 -9.51 -7.75 -5.44
CA LEU A 52 -9.17 -8.98 -4.73
C LEU A 52 -10.39 -9.55 -3.99
N GLU A 53 -11.14 -8.70 -3.27
CA GLU A 53 -12.40 -9.08 -2.62
C GLU A 53 -13.45 -9.54 -3.63
N GLN A 54 -13.51 -8.92 -4.81
CA GLN A 54 -14.43 -9.35 -5.84
C GLN A 54 -14.00 -10.72 -6.40
N SER A 55 -12.72 -10.91 -6.70
CA SER A 55 -12.17 -12.19 -7.17
C SER A 55 -12.40 -13.32 -6.15
N ALA A 56 -12.31 -12.99 -4.87
CA ALA A 56 -12.65 -13.86 -3.76
C ALA A 56 -14.11 -14.31 -3.76
N ARG A 57 -15.03 -13.34 -3.91
CA ARG A 57 -16.47 -13.59 -4.01
C ARG A 57 -16.79 -14.46 -5.22
N ASP A 58 -16.23 -14.14 -6.38
CA ASP A 58 -16.45 -14.89 -7.62
C ASP A 58 -15.94 -16.34 -7.48
N SER A 59 -14.77 -16.52 -6.87
CA SER A 59 -14.22 -17.85 -6.56
C SER A 59 -15.11 -18.65 -5.61
N ALA A 60 -15.65 -18.02 -4.55
CA ALA A 60 -16.56 -18.67 -3.62
C ALA A 60 -17.84 -19.15 -4.33
N VAL A 61 -18.40 -18.33 -5.21
CA VAL A 61 -19.60 -18.68 -6.02
C VAL A 61 -19.30 -19.84 -6.98
N LEU A 62 -18.16 -19.80 -7.68
CA LEU A 62 -17.82 -20.82 -8.69
C LEU A 62 -17.43 -22.18 -8.09
N SER A 63 -16.95 -22.20 -6.85
CA SER A 63 -16.40 -23.42 -6.23
C SER A 63 -17.33 -24.13 -5.24
N ALA A 64 -18.45 -23.51 -4.84
CA ALA A 64 -19.42 -24.10 -3.93
C ALA A 64 -20.65 -24.65 -4.67
N PRO A 65 -20.77 -25.99 -4.85
CA PRO A 65 -21.99 -26.58 -5.38
C PRO A 65 -23.16 -26.38 -4.41
N ASP A 66 -24.30 -25.88 -4.92
CA ASP A 66 -25.62 -25.90 -4.28
C ASP A 66 -25.77 -25.21 -2.90
N ARG A 67 -25.01 -24.15 -2.61
CA ARG A 67 -25.21 -23.36 -1.38
C ARG A 67 -26.35 -22.35 -1.53
N LYS A 68 -27.26 -22.34 -0.54
CA LYS A 68 -28.35 -21.37 -0.46
C LYS A 68 -27.80 -19.96 -0.15
N VAL A 69 -28.28 -18.96 -0.88
CA VAL A 69 -28.04 -17.54 -0.59
C VAL A 69 -28.91 -17.15 0.61
N GLY A 70 -28.29 -16.66 1.69
CA GLY A 70 -28.99 -16.16 2.87
C GLY A 70 -29.27 -14.66 2.78
N LEU A 71 -29.93 -14.09 3.80
CA LEU A 71 -30.15 -12.65 3.92
C LEU A 71 -28.83 -11.84 3.98
N GLU A 72 -27.75 -12.48 4.42
CA GLU A 72 -26.41 -11.88 4.47
C GLU A 72 -25.59 -12.12 3.19
N GLY A 73 -26.21 -12.71 2.15
CA GLY A 73 -25.59 -12.98 0.86
C GLY A 73 -25.07 -14.42 0.71
N PHE A 74 -24.15 -14.61 -0.23
CA PHE A 74 -23.48 -15.89 -0.45
C PHE A 74 -22.41 -16.08 0.63
N PRO A 75 -22.43 -17.19 1.39
CA PRO A 75 -21.42 -17.42 2.41
C PRO A 75 -20.04 -17.53 1.77
N LEU A 76 -19.16 -16.58 2.10
CA LEU A 76 -17.76 -16.64 1.72
C LEU A 76 -17.07 -17.65 2.61
N VAL A 77 -17.10 -18.91 2.18
CA VAL A 77 -16.44 -20.02 2.86
C VAL A 77 -15.75 -20.89 1.83
N ASN A 78 -14.63 -21.49 2.19
CA ASN A 78 -13.89 -22.39 1.30
C ASN A 78 -14.63 -23.74 1.12
N ALA A 79 -14.10 -24.62 0.26
CA ALA A 79 -14.67 -25.95 0.02
C ALA A 79 -14.74 -26.82 1.29
N GLU A 80 -13.84 -26.55 2.24
CA GLU A 80 -13.77 -27.18 3.55
C GLU A 80 -14.76 -26.55 4.56
N GLY A 81 -15.54 -25.54 4.15
CA GLY A 81 -16.55 -24.87 4.97
C GLY A 81 -16.02 -23.83 5.95
N GLN A 82 -14.74 -23.46 5.87
CA GLN A 82 -14.12 -22.44 6.72
C GLN A 82 -14.40 -21.03 6.20
N PRO A 83 -14.58 -20.02 7.08
CA PRO A 83 -14.72 -18.61 6.71
C PRO A 83 -13.64 -18.15 5.74
N TYR A 84 -14.07 -17.40 4.73
CA TYR A 84 -13.27 -16.98 3.58
C TYR A 84 -13.46 -15.47 3.33
N ASP A 85 -13.25 -14.67 4.38
CA ASP A 85 -13.39 -13.22 4.34
C ASP A 85 -12.02 -12.55 4.42
N LEU A 86 -11.63 -11.89 3.33
CA LEU A 86 -10.39 -11.11 3.25
C LEU A 86 -10.52 -9.70 3.84
N SER A 87 -11.73 -9.20 4.03
CA SER A 87 -11.97 -7.79 4.36
C SER A 87 -11.21 -7.36 5.62
N GLY A 88 -11.11 -8.24 6.62
CA GLY A 88 -10.34 -7.98 7.83
C GLY A 88 -8.83 -7.87 7.58
N GLN A 89 -8.25 -8.74 6.75
CA GLN A 89 -6.82 -8.69 6.44
C GLN A 89 -6.48 -7.51 5.53
N LEU A 90 -7.29 -7.27 4.50
CA LEU A 90 -7.11 -6.14 3.59
C LEU A 90 -7.33 -4.81 4.30
N GLY A 91 -8.34 -4.73 5.17
CA GLY A 91 -8.59 -3.55 6.00
C GLY A 91 -7.43 -3.24 6.95
N LYS A 92 -6.71 -4.27 7.46
CA LYS A 92 -5.47 -4.05 8.22
C LYS A 92 -4.35 -3.46 7.36
N VAL A 93 -4.17 -3.95 6.12
CA VAL A 93 -3.16 -3.41 5.20
C VAL A 93 -3.52 -1.96 4.81
N GLU A 94 -4.78 -1.71 4.46
CA GLU A 94 -5.27 -0.37 4.10
C GLU A 94 -5.08 0.62 5.25
N ALA A 95 -5.52 0.28 6.46
CA ALA A 95 -5.33 1.14 7.62
C ALA A 95 -3.85 1.40 7.92
N SER A 96 -2.98 0.41 7.68
CA SER A 96 -1.54 0.56 7.87
C SER A 96 -0.92 1.50 6.84
N LEU A 97 -1.34 1.40 5.56
CA LEU A 97 -0.89 2.30 4.50
C LEU A 97 -1.37 3.74 4.73
N ASP A 98 -2.64 3.92 5.12
CA ASP A 98 -3.22 5.21 5.51
C ASP A 98 -2.41 5.84 6.65
N LEU A 99 -2.08 5.06 7.70
CA LEU A 99 -1.24 5.57 8.78
C LEU A 99 0.15 5.99 8.30
N LEU A 100 0.84 5.15 7.50
CA LEU A 100 2.17 5.47 7.00
C LEU A 100 2.15 6.74 6.11
N ALA A 101 1.11 6.91 5.30
CA ALA A 101 0.91 8.10 4.48
C ALA A 101 0.63 9.36 5.32
N SER A 102 -0.25 9.26 6.32
CA SER A 102 -0.55 10.34 7.28
C SER A 102 0.68 10.71 8.11
N TYR A 103 1.46 9.72 8.55
CA TYR A 103 2.71 9.94 9.28
C TYR A 103 3.76 10.64 8.43
N ALA A 104 3.97 10.19 7.19
CA ALA A 104 4.89 10.84 6.26
C ALA A 104 4.45 12.29 5.94
N ALA A 105 3.15 12.55 5.84
CA ALA A 105 2.61 13.90 5.68
C ALA A 105 2.88 14.78 6.90
N ALA A 106 2.67 14.25 8.11
CA ALA A 106 2.97 14.94 9.36
C ALA A 106 4.46 15.30 9.47
N LEU A 107 5.36 14.36 9.17
CA LEU A 107 6.80 14.64 9.11
C LEU A 107 7.15 15.72 8.08
N ALA A 108 6.54 15.69 6.90
CA ALA A 108 6.77 16.71 5.87
C ALA A 108 6.32 18.11 6.31
N GLN A 109 5.19 18.22 7.02
CA GLN A 109 4.74 19.51 7.56
C GLN A 109 5.65 20.03 8.66
N LEU A 110 6.13 19.14 9.55
CA LEU A 110 7.04 19.52 10.64
C LEU A 110 8.44 19.88 10.12
N ALA A 111 8.90 19.26 9.03
CA ALA A 111 10.16 19.58 8.35
C ALA A 111 10.07 20.82 7.44
N GLY A 112 8.89 21.13 6.92
CA GLY A 112 8.66 22.30 6.08
C GLY A 112 8.44 23.60 6.85
N ALA A 113 8.09 24.65 6.12
CA ALA A 113 7.63 25.93 6.66
C ALA A 113 6.09 25.98 6.81
N GLY A 114 5.46 24.82 7.07
CA GLY A 114 4.01 24.74 7.25
C GLY A 114 3.54 25.66 8.38
N GLY A 115 2.37 26.27 8.19
CA GLY A 115 1.75 27.10 9.23
C GLY A 115 1.28 26.24 10.40
N ALA A 116 1.01 26.86 11.55
CA ALA A 116 0.50 26.15 12.74
C ALA A 116 -0.82 25.39 12.46
N ALA A 117 -1.62 25.87 11.51
CA ALA A 117 -2.86 25.22 11.06
C ALA A 117 -2.60 23.93 10.25
N ASP A 118 -1.56 23.89 9.41
CA ASP A 118 -1.23 22.70 8.60
C ASP A 118 -0.68 21.56 9.47
N ILE A 119 0.10 21.92 10.49
CA ILE A 119 0.62 20.99 11.50
C ILE A 119 -0.55 20.44 12.34
N ASP A 120 -1.51 21.27 12.73
CA ASP A 120 -2.72 20.84 13.45
C ASP A 120 -3.52 19.81 12.66
N LYS A 121 -3.83 20.14 11.40
CA LYS A 121 -4.56 19.26 10.52
C LYS A 121 -3.86 17.92 10.36
N SER A 122 -2.54 17.93 10.15
CA SER A 122 -1.76 16.69 9.99
C SER A 122 -1.73 15.86 11.27
N SER A 123 -1.73 16.50 12.43
CA SER A 123 -1.84 15.81 13.73
C SER A 123 -3.21 15.14 13.91
N GLN A 124 -4.29 15.82 13.51
CA GLN A 124 -5.65 15.30 13.57
C GLN A 124 -5.83 14.12 12.59
N ASP A 125 -5.36 14.28 11.35
CA ASP A 125 -5.38 13.23 10.32
C ASP A 125 -4.60 12.00 10.80
N LEU A 126 -3.39 12.19 11.32
CA LEU A 126 -2.57 11.10 11.88
C LEU A 126 -3.26 10.39 13.06
N SER A 127 -3.87 11.15 13.97
CA SER A 127 -4.63 10.57 15.10
C SER A 127 -5.84 9.77 14.63
N ALA A 128 -6.53 10.24 13.58
CA ALA A 128 -7.66 9.54 13.00
C ALA A 128 -7.22 8.23 12.33
N SER A 129 -6.14 8.25 11.54
CA SER A 129 -5.55 7.04 10.94
C SER A 129 -5.12 6.04 12.02
N LEU A 130 -4.54 6.49 13.13
CA LEU A 130 -4.19 5.60 14.26
C LEU A 130 -5.43 4.94 14.88
N ARG A 131 -6.53 5.67 15.06
CA ARG A 131 -7.78 5.09 15.59
C ARG A 131 -8.38 4.06 14.63
N ARG A 132 -8.35 4.32 13.32
CA ARG A 132 -8.75 3.32 12.31
C ARG A 132 -7.86 2.09 12.37
N LEU A 133 -6.56 2.30 12.50
CA LEU A 133 -5.59 1.22 12.65
C LEU A 133 -5.87 0.35 13.88
N GLN A 134 -6.16 0.98 15.02
CA GLN A 134 -6.57 0.27 16.25
C GLN A 134 -7.87 -0.51 16.04
N GLY A 135 -8.85 0.06 15.34
CA GLY A 135 -10.10 -0.60 14.98
C GLY A 135 -9.94 -1.78 14.01
N SER A 136 -8.85 -1.85 13.26
CA SER A 136 -8.58 -2.95 12.31
C SER A 136 -8.15 -4.27 12.98
N GLY A 137 -7.89 -4.27 14.30
CA GLY A 137 -7.47 -5.47 15.04
C GLY A 137 -5.96 -5.76 14.96
N LEU A 138 -5.14 -4.71 14.92
CA LEU A 138 -3.68 -4.77 15.11
C LEU A 138 -3.29 -4.99 16.57
N SER A 139 -2.06 -5.43 16.82
CA SER A 139 -1.63 -5.66 18.20
C SER A 139 -1.58 -4.37 19.02
N VAL A 140 -1.85 -4.51 20.32
CA VAL A 140 -1.73 -3.43 21.31
C VAL A 140 -0.32 -2.84 21.32
N SER A 141 0.71 -3.66 21.06
CA SER A 141 2.11 -3.20 21.02
C SER A 141 2.39 -2.24 19.86
N THR A 142 1.86 -2.54 18.68
CA THR A 142 1.93 -1.66 17.49
C THR A 142 1.16 -0.36 17.74
N ALA A 143 -0.06 -0.47 18.27
CA ALA A 143 -0.89 0.67 18.60
C ALA A 143 -0.21 1.62 19.60
N ASN A 144 0.41 1.09 20.66
CA ASN A 144 1.06 1.89 21.69
C ASN A 144 2.33 2.59 21.18
N GLY A 145 3.18 1.88 20.42
CA GLY A 145 4.40 2.48 19.86
C GLY A 145 4.11 3.61 18.86
N LEU A 146 3.01 3.50 18.12
CA LEU A 146 2.58 4.54 17.19
C LEU A 146 1.82 5.67 17.89
N ALA A 147 1.07 5.38 18.96
CA ALA A 147 0.44 6.41 19.80
C ALA A 147 1.47 7.35 20.42
N SER A 148 2.58 6.81 20.95
CA SER A 148 3.66 7.66 21.48
C SER A 148 4.25 8.60 20.42
N ALA A 149 4.30 8.19 19.15
CA ALA A 149 4.75 9.07 18.07
C ALA A 149 3.76 10.20 17.78
N VAL A 150 2.45 9.94 17.88
CA VAL A 150 1.41 10.97 17.74
C VAL A 150 1.48 11.98 18.88
N ASP A 151 1.67 11.50 20.11
CA ASP A 151 1.83 12.37 21.29
C ASP A 151 3.11 13.23 21.17
N ALA A 152 4.22 12.63 20.74
CA ALA A 152 5.46 13.36 20.44
C ALA A 152 5.24 14.44 19.38
N PHE A 153 4.44 14.15 18.35
CA PHE A 153 4.11 15.11 17.31
C PHE A 153 3.26 16.28 17.84
N GLY A 154 2.30 15.98 18.74
CA GLY A 154 1.53 17.00 19.47
C GLY A 154 2.43 17.94 20.28
N HIS A 155 3.43 17.40 20.98
CA HIS A 155 4.41 18.21 21.72
C HIS A 155 5.38 18.99 20.81
N ALA A 156 5.78 18.38 19.68
CA ALA A 156 6.63 19.00 18.68
C ALA A 156 6.04 20.28 18.09
N ARG A 157 4.71 20.35 17.96
CA ARG A 157 3.97 21.54 17.50
C ARG A 157 4.18 22.76 18.40
N LEU A 158 4.39 22.55 19.70
CA LEU A 158 4.47 23.62 20.71
C LEU A 158 5.88 24.23 20.82
N THR A 159 6.87 23.66 20.12
CA THR A 159 8.28 24.06 20.25
C THR A 159 8.81 24.75 19.00
N ALA A 160 9.59 25.82 19.17
CA ALA A 160 10.27 26.51 18.07
C ALA A 160 11.45 25.70 17.47
N GLN A 161 11.84 24.58 18.10
CA GLN A 161 13.02 23.78 17.74
C GLN A 161 12.71 22.60 16.79
N ARG A 162 12.24 22.90 15.58
CA ARG A 162 11.75 21.91 14.59
C ARG A 162 12.67 20.70 14.37
N LYS A 163 13.99 20.91 14.26
CA LYS A 163 14.95 19.81 14.06
C LYS A 163 14.97 18.84 15.25
N SER A 164 15.00 19.36 16.48
CA SER A 164 14.98 18.55 17.69
C SER A 164 13.66 17.78 17.82
N SER A 165 12.56 18.47 17.54
CA SER A 165 11.22 17.89 17.56
C SER A 165 11.04 16.77 16.53
N LEU A 166 11.55 16.94 15.30
CA LEU A 166 11.58 15.88 14.28
C LEU A 166 12.37 14.67 14.75
N ARG A 167 13.55 14.88 15.34
CA ARG A 167 14.36 13.79 15.88
C ARG A 167 13.57 12.99 16.91
N ALA A 168 12.97 13.67 17.89
CA ALA A 168 12.19 13.04 18.95
C ALA A 168 10.99 12.25 18.41
N VAL A 169 10.22 12.82 17.48
CA VAL A 169 9.06 12.15 16.86
C VAL A 169 9.49 10.89 16.11
N MET A 170 10.56 10.98 15.31
CA MET A 170 11.08 9.85 14.55
C MET A 170 11.65 8.77 15.49
N ASP A 171 12.43 9.15 16.50
CA ASP A 171 13.02 8.21 17.45
C ASP A 171 11.93 7.46 18.25
N GLN A 172 10.81 8.12 18.60
CA GLN A 172 9.68 7.48 19.27
C GLN A 172 8.80 6.63 18.34
N ALA A 173 8.72 6.96 17.05
CA ALA A 173 7.95 6.19 16.08
C ALA A 173 8.64 4.88 15.67
N GLN A 174 9.98 4.86 15.68
CA GLN A 174 10.78 3.75 15.13
C GLN A 174 10.36 2.37 15.65
N PRO A 175 10.18 2.13 16.97
CA PRO A 175 9.78 0.81 17.46
C PRO A 175 8.39 0.40 16.96
N GLY A 176 7.44 1.34 16.94
CA GLY A 176 6.08 1.08 16.44
C GLY A 176 6.07 0.73 14.95
N LEU A 177 6.90 1.41 14.15
CA LEU A 177 7.06 1.11 12.72
C LEU A 177 7.69 -0.27 12.47
N GLU A 178 8.65 -0.69 13.31
CA GLU A 178 9.26 -2.03 13.23
C GLU A 178 8.27 -3.14 13.54
N VAL A 179 7.46 -2.99 14.61
CA VAL A 179 6.42 -3.98 14.93
C VAL A 179 5.32 -4.01 13.87
N LEU A 180 4.90 -2.83 13.37
CA LEU A 180 3.95 -2.74 12.26
C LEU A 180 4.45 -3.49 11.02
N ALA A 181 5.71 -3.30 10.64
CA ALA A 181 6.29 -3.99 9.49
C ALA A 181 6.31 -5.52 9.65
N LEU A 182 6.58 -6.03 10.87
CA LEU A 182 6.54 -7.46 11.17
C LEU A 182 5.12 -8.04 11.14
N GLU A 183 4.14 -7.32 11.69
CA GLU A 183 2.73 -7.74 11.62
C GLU A 183 2.24 -7.75 10.17
N MET A 184 2.59 -6.74 9.39
CA MET A 184 2.20 -6.63 7.99
C MET A 184 2.88 -7.68 7.10
N GLN A 185 4.08 -8.13 7.46
CA GLN A 185 4.70 -9.29 6.80
C GLN A 185 3.87 -10.56 6.98
N ARG A 186 3.30 -10.79 8.17
CA ARG A 186 2.44 -11.96 8.42
C ARG A 186 1.14 -11.86 7.63
N VAL A 187 0.48 -10.69 7.68
CA VAL A 187 -0.74 -10.44 6.90
C VAL A 187 -0.47 -10.61 5.39
N GLN A 188 0.66 -10.15 4.89
CA GLN A 188 1.05 -10.34 3.49
C GLN A 188 1.19 -11.84 3.14
N GLN A 189 1.81 -12.64 4.00
CA GLN A 189 1.95 -14.08 3.78
C GLN A 189 0.58 -14.77 3.70
N ASP A 190 -0.34 -14.41 4.59
CA ASP A 190 -1.71 -14.95 4.57
C ASP A 190 -2.43 -14.58 3.27
N LEU A 191 -2.33 -13.32 2.83
CA LEU A 191 -2.91 -12.85 1.57
C LEU A 191 -2.30 -13.54 0.33
N GLN A 192 -0.99 -13.86 0.35
CA GLN A 192 -0.33 -14.59 -0.75
C GLN A 192 -0.75 -16.06 -0.83
N LEU A 193 -0.82 -16.74 0.32
CA LEU A 193 -1.32 -18.11 0.40
C LEU A 193 -2.76 -18.18 -0.11
N TYR A 194 -3.55 -17.20 0.28
CA TYR A 194 -4.92 -17.04 -0.16
C TYR A 194 -5.05 -16.87 -1.68
N LEU A 195 -4.30 -15.95 -2.28
CA LEU A 195 -4.30 -15.75 -3.74
C LEU A 195 -3.90 -17.01 -4.50
N THR A 196 -3.00 -17.80 -3.91
CA THR A 196 -2.60 -19.10 -4.46
C THR A 196 -3.76 -20.09 -4.43
N ASP A 197 -4.49 -20.16 -3.32
CA ASP A 197 -5.65 -21.04 -3.19
C ASP A 197 -6.77 -20.67 -4.18
N ILE A 198 -7.11 -19.38 -4.34
CA ILE A 198 -8.08 -18.94 -5.36
C ILE A 198 -7.64 -19.38 -6.76
N SER A 199 -6.40 -19.07 -7.13
CA SER A 199 -5.89 -19.38 -8.46
C SER A 199 -5.97 -20.88 -8.75
N LEU A 200 -5.61 -21.73 -7.78
CA LEU A 200 -5.71 -23.18 -7.90
C LEU A 200 -7.16 -23.68 -7.95
N ARG A 201 -8.11 -23.04 -7.25
CA ARG A 201 -9.54 -23.38 -7.33
C ARG A 201 -10.12 -22.99 -8.68
N TYR A 202 -9.79 -21.81 -9.17
CA TYR A 202 -10.19 -21.36 -10.50
C TYR A 202 -9.69 -22.32 -11.57
N LEU A 203 -8.40 -22.69 -11.52
CA LEU A 203 -7.82 -23.70 -12.42
C LEU A 203 -8.58 -25.03 -12.35
N ARG A 204 -8.83 -25.55 -11.14
CA ARG A 204 -9.62 -26.77 -10.96
C ARG A 204 -11.04 -26.67 -11.52
N ALA A 205 -11.66 -25.49 -11.50
CA ALA A 205 -13.00 -25.27 -12.05
C ALA A 205 -12.98 -25.27 -13.59
N VAL A 206 -12.00 -24.61 -14.21
CA VAL A 206 -11.89 -24.51 -15.67
C VAL A 206 -11.38 -25.80 -16.32
N ASP A 207 -10.68 -26.64 -15.56
CA ASP A 207 -10.20 -27.96 -16.00
C ASP A 207 -11.25 -29.06 -15.87
N LYS A 208 -12.45 -28.79 -15.32
CA LYS A 208 -13.54 -29.78 -15.25
C LYS A 208 -14.03 -30.16 -16.65
N ASP A 209 -14.31 -31.45 -16.83
CA ASP A 209 -14.94 -31.95 -18.04
C ASP A 209 -16.25 -31.20 -18.34
N GLY A 210 -16.40 -30.74 -19.58
CA GLY A 210 -17.58 -29.99 -20.04
C GLY A 210 -17.54 -28.48 -19.80
N PHE A 211 -16.57 -27.92 -19.04
CA PHE A 211 -16.40 -26.46 -18.94
C PHE A 211 -15.94 -25.86 -20.27
N ARG A 212 -15.02 -26.56 -20.93
CA ARG A 212 -14.30 -26.05 -22.09
C ARG A 212 -15.10 -26.31 -23.38
N PRO A 213 -15.49 -25.27 -24.14
CA PRO A 213 -16.26 -25.45 -25.37
C PRO A 213 -15.52 -26.31 -26.42
N ALA A 214 -16.28 -26.81 -27.39
CA ALA A 214 -15.77 -27.68 -28.45
C ALA A 214 -14.57 -27.06 -29.18
N TYR A 215 -13.57 -27.90 -29.47
CA TYR A 215 -12.35 -27.50 -30.16
C TYR A 215 -12.67 -26.86 -31.54
N GLY A 216 -11.94 -25.81 -31.91
CA GLY A 216 -12.15 -25.08 -33.16
C GLY A 216 -13.36 -24.14 -33.19
N SER A 217 -14.10 -23.99 -32.09
CA SER A 217 -15.22 -23.05 -32.01
C SER A 217 -14.80 -21.65 -31.57
N TRP A 218 -15.54 -20.62 -32.02
CA TRP A 218 -15.38 -19.25 -31.52
C TRP A 218 -15.62 -19.15 -30.01
N ALA A 219 -16.58 -19.93 -29.48
CA ALA A 219 -16.84 -20.02 -28.05
C ALA A 219 -15.62 -20.52 -27.27
N ARG A 220 -14.86 -21.47 -27.82
CA ARG A 220 -13.63 -21.96 -27.20
C ARG A 220 -12.55 -20.88 -27.15
N TYR A 221 -12.38 -20.14 -28.24
CA TYR A 221 -11.45 -19.00 -28.28
C TYR A 221 -11.79 -17.94 -27.22
N GLN A 222 -13.07 -17.54 -27.12
CA GLN A 222 -13.52 -16.57 -26.13
C GLN A 222 -13.36 -17.07 -24.68
N GLY A 223 -13.68 -18.34 -24.42
CA GLY A 223 -13.48 -18.96 -23.12
C GLY A 223 -12.00 -19.02 -22.72
N ASP A 224 -11.12 -19.47 -23.63
CA ASP A 224 -9.67 -19.51 -23.36
C ASP A 224 -9.08 -18.10 -23.13
N LEU A 225 -9.58 -17.07 -23.83
CA LEU A 225 -9.20 -15.68 -23.56
C LEU A 225 -9.65 -15.20 -22.17
N GLN A 226 -10.86 -15.54 -21.73
CA GLN A 226 -11.35 -15.19 -20.39
C GLN A 226 -10.53 -15.86 -19.31
N VAL A 227 -10.20 -17.15 -19.47
CA VAL A 227 -9.32 -17.89 -18.57
C VAL A 227 -7.93 -17.25 -18.51
N ALA A 228 -7.34 -16.93 -19.66
CA ALA A 228 -6.04 -16.26 -19.71
C ALA A 228 -6.08 -14.88 -19.03
N ALA A 229 -7.15 -14.10 -19.23
CA ALA A 229 -7.32 -12.79 -18.62
C ALA A 229 -7.44 -12.88 -17.09
N GLN A 230 -8.20 -13.86 -16.57
CA GLN A 230 -8.36 -14.09 -15.14
C GLN A 230 -7.06 -14.54 -14.47
N LEU A 231 -6.31 -15.47 -15.11
CA LEU A 231 -5.00 -15.90 -14.59
C LEU A 231 -4.00 -14.74 -14.58
N ALA A 232 -3.98 -13.92 -15.64
CA ALA A 232 -3.16 -12.72 -15.67
C ALA A 232 -3.56 -11.70 -14.58
N ASP A 233 -4.84 -11.68 -14.16
CA ASP A 233 -5.29 -10.84 -13.06
C ASP A 233 -4.77 -11.31 -11.70
N PHE A 234 -4.86 -12.61 -11.41
CA PHE A 234 -4.26 -13.18 -10.20
C PHE A 234 -2.76 -12.90 -10.10
N ASP A 235 -2.03 -13.02 -11.21
CA ASP A 235 -0.60 -12.71 -11.27
C ASP A 235 -0.32 -11.22 -10.99
N ARG A 236 -1.15 -10.32 -11.53
CA ARG A 236 -1.05 -8.88 -11.24
C ARG A 236 -1.32 -8.59 -9.77
N GLN A 237 -2.40 -9.14 -9.20
CA GLN A 237 -2.74 -8.98 -7.79
C GLN A 237 -1.61 -9.46 -6.88
N ARG A 238 -1.02 -10.62 -7.19
CA ARG A 238 0.12 -11.19 -6.44
C ARG A 238 1.34 -10.26 -6.47
N ARG A 239 1.76 -9.82 -7.65
CA ARG A 239 2.91 -8.90 -7.80
C ARG A 239 2.70 -7.60 -7.04
N ALA A 240 1.46 -7.14 -6.96
CA ALA A 240 1.13 -5.89 -6.32
C ALA A 240 1.12 -6.02 -4.80
N LEU A 241 0.57 -7.11 -4.24
CA LEU A 241 0.73 -7.45 -2.83
C LEU A 241 2.21 -7.64 -2.44
N ASP A 242 3.01 -8.28 -3.31
CA ASP A 242 4.45 -8.46 -3.12
C ASP A 242 5.17 -7.12 -2.97
N ALA A 243 4.88 -6.21 -3.89
CA ALA A 243 5.45 -4.87 -3.89
C ALA A 243 5.00 -4.06 -2.67
N ILE A 244 3.70 -4.03 -2.34
CA ILE A 244 3.19 -3.33 -1.14
C ILE A 244 3.91 -3.84 0.11
N GLY A 245 3.94 -5.16 0.34
CA GLY A 245 4.57 -5.68 1.54
C GLY A 245 6.11 -5.63 1.53
N LYS A 246 6.76 -5.52 0.36
CA LYS A 246 8.18 -5.13 0.29
C LYS A 246 8.37 -3.70 0.79
N GLU A 247 7.55 -2.75 0.34
CA GLU A 247 7.67 -1.35 0.73
C GLU A 247 7.32 -1.14 2.21
N MET A 248 6.31 -1.83 2.74
CA MET A 248 5.98 -1.80 4.18
C MET A 248 7.13 -2.34 5.03
N ARG A 249 7.82 -3.40 4.58
CA ARG A 249 9.01 -3.93 5.26
C ARG A 249 10.23 -3.01 5.15
N ALA A 250 10.36 -2.27 4.05
CA ALA A 250 11.47 -1.35 3.83
C ALA A 250 11.27 0.00 4.56
N PHE A 251 10.02 0.35 4.93
CA PHE A 251 9.69 1.64 5.52
C PHE A 251 10.46 1.97 6.81
N PRO A 252 10.59 1.06 7.81
CA PRO A 252 11.34 1.36 9.04
C PRO A 252 12.83 1.65 8.79
N ASP A 253 13.44 1.00 7.81
CA ASP A 253 14.83 1.24 7.42
C ASP A 253 14.99 2.59 6.71
N LEU A 254 14.07 2.89 5.78
CA LEU A 254 14.00 4.19 5.12
C LEU A 254 13.83 5.31 6.15
N HIS A 255 12.93 5.11 7.11
CA HIS A 255 12.69 6.05 8.20
C HIS A 255 13.96 6.28 9.04
N ARG A 256 14.70 5.21 9.39
CA ARG A 256 15.98 5.30 10.11
C ARG A 256 17.04 6.08 9.32
N GLN A 257 17.14 5.85 8.01
CA GLN A 257 18.06 6.60 7.14
C GLN A 257 17.68 8.08 7.06
N LEU A 258 16.38 8.38 6.97
CA LEU A 258 15.89 9.75 6.96
C LEU A 258 16.20 10.45 8.29
N ARG A 259 16.01 9.76 9.42
CA ARG A 259 16.37 10.24 10.75
C ARG A 259 17.86 10.55 10.89
N GLN A 260 18.73 9.68 10.36
CA GLN A 260 20.18 9.90 10.35
C GLN A 260 20.57 11.08 9.42
N SER A 261 19.85 11.27 8.31
CA SER A 261 20.10 12.39 7.39
C SER A 261 19.79 13.76 7.99
N LEU A 262 18.99 13.83 9.07
CA LEU A 262 18.82 15.06 9.84
C LEU A 262 20.15 15.50 10.48
N ASP A 263 21.01 14.55 10.83
CA ASP A 263 22.30 14.82 11.46
C ASP A 263 23.36 15.16 10.41
N ASP A 264 23.33 14.45 9.27
CA ASP A 264 24.24 14.65 8.14
C ASP A 264 23.48 14.97 6.84
N SER A 265 23.22 16.26 6.59
CA SER A 265 22.42 16.73 5.45
C SER A 265 22.98 16.36 4.07
N GLY A 266 24.30 16.11 3.98
CA GLY A 266 25.00 15.71 2.74
C GLY A 266 24.82 14.25 2.32
N LYS A 267 24.18 13.39 3.12
CA LYS A 267 24.02 11.97 2.77
C LYS A 267 22.95 11.77 1.68
N ARG A 268 23.31 10.98 0.66
CA ARG A 268 22.38 10.44 -0.33
C ARG A 268 21.55 9.33 0.33
N ILE A 269 20.22 9.39 0.19
CA ILE A 269 19.30 8.39 0.72
C ILE A 269 18.87 7.45 -0.41
N ASP A 270 19.65 6.39 -0.66
CA ASP A 270 19.39 5.48 -1.77
C ASP A 270 18.04 4.75 -1.61
N ARG A 271 17.66 4.35 -0.39
CA ARG A 271 16.36 3.73 -0.12
C ARG A 271 15.17 4.62 -0.44
N LEU A 272 15.30 5.93 -0.29
CA LEU A 272 14.22 6.86 -0.61
C LEU A 272 13.96 6.88 -2.11
N ARG A 273 15.02 6.78 -2.92
CA ARG A 273 14.90 6.71 -4.38
C ARG A 273 14.24 5.41 -4.80
N GLU A 274 14.69 4.28 -4.26
CA GLU A 274 14.08 2.97 -4.50
C GLU A 274 12.59 2.98 -4.16
N PHE A 275 12.22 3.53 -3.00
CA PHE A 275 10.83 3.65 -2.54
C PHE A 275 9.99 4.53 -3.48
N VAL A 276 10.51 5.68 -3.90
CA VAL A 276 9.84 6.59 -4.85
C VAL A 276 9.65 5.92 -6.21
N ASP A 277 10.64 5.17 -6.68
CA ASP A 277 10.56 4.48 -7.97
C ASP A 277 9.61 3.29 -7.93
N GLU A 278 9.56 2.55 -6.81
CA GLU A 278 8.56 1.50 -6.62
C GLU A 278 7.14 2.09 -6.52
N ALA A 279 6.94 3.21 -5.82
CA ALA A 279 5.65 3.89 -5.79
C ALA A 279 5.16 4.25 -7.21
N LYS A 280 6.05 4.74 -8.09
CA LYS A 280 5.77 4.97 -9.52
C LYS A 280 5.40 3.70 -10.26
N ARG A 281 6.17 2.62 -10.03
CA ARG A 281 5.92 1.31 -10.62
C ARG A 281 4.54 0.77 -10.21
N LEU A 282 4.21 0.79 -8.93
CA LEU A 282 2.91 0.37 -8.40
C LEU A 282 1.75 1.09 -9.10
N ARG A 283 1.79 2.43 -9.14
CA ARG A 283 0.78 3.22 -9.86
C ARG A 283 0.63 2.82 -11.34
N SER A 284 1.74 2.50 -12.01
CA SER A 284 1.70 2.05 -13.41
C SER A 284 1.06 0.67 -13.58
N LEU A 285 1.36 -0.26 -12.66
CA LEU A 285 0.76 -1.60 -12.63
C LEU A 285 -0.77 -1.51 -12.47
N TYR A 286 -1.23 -0.61 -11.60
CA TYR A 286 -2.66 -0.48 -11.29
C TYR A 286 -3.45 0.36 -12.29
N ARG A 287 -2.83 1.37 -12.95
CA ARG A 287 -3.47 2.04 -14.10
C ARG A 287 -3.70 1.12 -15.30
N ALA A 288 -3.00 0.00 -15.38
CA ALA A 288 -3.17 -0.98 -16.44
C ALA A 288 -4.33 -1.96 -16.17
N LEU A 289 -4.99 -1.89 -15.01
CA LEU A 289 -6.23 -2.61 -14.77
C LEU A 289 -7.34 -1.94 -15.61
N PRO A 290 -8.14 -2.71 -16.36
CA PRO A 290 -9.31 -2.18 -17.03
C PRO A 290 -10.18 -1.46 -15.98
N SER A 291 -10.44 -0.17 -16.18
CA SER A 291 -11.59 0.46 -15.58
C SER A 291 -12.80 -0.27 -16.14
N GLN A 292 -13.51 -1.01 -15.29
CA GLN A 292 -14.81 -1.57 -15.66
C GLN A 292 -15.74 -0.46 -16.15
#